data_AF-A0A8W8N978-F1
#
_entry.id   AF-A0A8W8N978-F1
#
_cell.length_a   1.000
_cell.length_b   1.000
_cell.length_c   1.000
_cell.angle_alpha   90.00
_cell.angle_beta   90.00
_cell.angle_gamma   90.00
#
_symmetry.space_group_name_H-M   'P 1'
#
loop_
_entity.id
_entity.type
_entity.pdbx_description
1 polymer ?
#
loop_
_entity_poly.entity_id
_entity_poly.type
_entity_poly.pdbx_seq_one_letter_code
_entity_poly.pdbx_strand_id
1 'polypeptide(L)'
;EIIPRSILMTTFEGIHYLLCALGDGSLFYFNFNIDTGYFTEKRKVTLGTQPTVLRTFRSLSTTNVFACSDRPTVIYSSNHKLVFSNVNLKEVNHMCPLNSEGYPDSLALANDGTLTIGTIDEIQKLHIRTIPLGESPRRIAYQESSQTFGVISMRMDLQDSNGLNPTRPSASTHAAMMSSSSSGKVTMGTSTMGEHSAGDEVEVHSLLIIDQHTFEVLHSHQLMPNEFATSLISARLGEDPCNYYIVGTALVHPEEAEPKQGRIVIFHFHEGKLNQIAEKEIKGAAYTLVEFNGKLLASINSTVRLFEWTTDKELRLECNYFNSIVALYLKTKGDFILVGDLMRSITLLLYKPMEGTFEEIARDCNPNWTTAVEILDDDNFLGAENSFNLFTCQKDSASTTDEDRQNLQEVGMFHLGEFVNVFRHGSLVMQHSGETSTPTQGSVLYGTVNGAVGLVTQVPQEFYSFLQDIQSRLAKVIKSVGKIEHSFWRSFHTERKTEACEGFIDGDLIESFLDLNRDKMQETVKGLQIDDGSGMKREATVDDLVKTIEELTRIH
;
A
#
# COMPACT_ATOMS: atom_id res chain seq x y z
N GLU A 1 20.63 -10.12 37.32
CA GLU A 1 19.30 -10.68 37.01
C GLU A 1 18.33 -9.53 36.84
N ILE A 2 17.50 -9.58 35.79
CA ILE A 2 16.44 -8.59 35.56
C ILE A 2 15.22 -9.03 36.39
N ILE A 3 14.72 -8.16 37.26
CA ILE A 3 13.64 -8.48 38.20
C ILE A 3 12.26 -8.27 37.56
N PRO A 4 11.24 -9.07 37.96
CA PRO A 4 9.84 -8.76 37.67
C PRO A 4 9.41 -7.42 38.27
N ARG A 5 8.72 -6.59 37.48
CA ARG A 5 8.26 -5.26 37.87
C ARG A 5 6.75 -5.14 37.98
N SER A 6 6.01 -5.92 37.18
CA SER A 6 4.56 -5.99 37.25
C SER A 6 4.09 -7.40 36.96
N ILE A 7 3.11 -7.87 37.72
CA ILE A 7 2.48 -9.18 37.52
C ILE A 7 0.97 -9.03 37.56
N LEU A 8 0.27 -9.74 36.68
CA LEU A 8 -1.18 -9.63 36.55
C LEU A 8 -1.79 -10.97 36.11
N MET A 9 -2.80 -11.43 36.85
CA MET A 9 -3.64 -12.54 36.40
C MET A 9 -4.92 -11.98 35.79
N THR A 10 -5.28 -12.46 34.61
CA THR A 10 -6.47 -11.98 33.88
C THR A 10 -7.13 -13.12 33.12
N THR A 11 -8.37 -12.92 32.69
CA THR A 11 -9.11 -13.88 31.89
C THR A 11 -9.48 -13.23 30.57
N PHE A 12 -9.10 -13.88 29.47
CA PHE A 12 -9.49 -13.48 28.13
C PHE A 12 -10.23 -14.63 27.45
N GLU A 13 -11.41 -14.37 26.88
CA GLU A 13 -12.21 -15.37 26.15
C GLU A 13 -12.40 -16.72 26.90
N GLY A 14 -12.48 -16.67 28.24
CA GLY A 14 -12.63 -17.86 29.09
C GLY A 14 -11.34 -18.60 29.43
N ILE A 15 -10.19 -18.17 28.91
CA ILE A 15 -8.86 -18.71 29.24
C ILE A 15 -8.18 -17.79 30.25
N HIS A 16 -7.62 -18.36 31.32
CA HIS A 16 -6.91 -17.59 32.33
C HIS A 16 -5.43 -17.51 32.01
N TYR A 17 -4.87 -16.32 32.14
CA TYR A 17 -3.47 -16.02 31.84
C TYR A 17 -2.78 -15.38 33.04
N LEU A 18 -1.51 -15.72 33.21
CA LEU A 18 -0.57 -14.97 34.06
C LEU A 18 0.34 -14.15 33.16
N LEU A 19 0.37 -12.84 33.36
CA LEU A 19 1.26 -11.89 32.69
C LEU A 19 2.32 -11.41 33.67
N CYS A 20 3.59 -11.48 33.30
CA CYS A 20 4.73 -11.08 34.12
C CYS A 20 5.67 -10.20 33.30
N ALA A 21 5.67 -8.90 33.59
CA ALA A 21 6.53 -7.91 32.97
C ALA A 21 7.83 -7.74 33.78
N LEU A 22 8.95 -7.71 33.07
CA LEU A 22 10.29 -7.53 33.60
C LEU A 22 10.76 -6.06 33.47
N GLY A 23 11.88 -5.73 34.12
CA GLY A 23 12.47 -4.39 34.08
C GLY A 23 13.16 -4.00 32.76
N ASP A 24 13.33 -4.93 31.84
CA ASP A 24 13.94 -4.73 30.50
C ASP A 24 12.89 -4.55 29.39
N GLY A 25 11.60 -4.45 29.74
CA GLY A 25 10.49 -4.39 28.78
C GLY A 25 10.06 -5.75 28.19
N SER A 26 10.65 -6.86 28.66
CA SER A 26 10.19 -8.22 28.34
C SER A 26 8.89 -8.55 29.10
N LEU A 27 7.89 -9.09 28.41
CA LEU A 27 6.68 -9.66 28.98
C LEU A 27 6.67 -11.18 28.78
N PHE A 28 6.51 -11.91 29.88
CA PHE A 28 6.19 -13.34 29.84
C PHE A 28 4.70 -13.54 30.08
N TYR A 29 4.11 -14.46 29.33
CA TYR A 29 2.74 -14.90 29.61
C TYR A 29 2.63 -16.41 29.60
N PHE A 30 1.69 -16.91 30.42
CA PHE A 30 1.44 -18.32 30.66
C PHE A 30 -0.06 -18.56 30.69
N ASN A 31 -0.49 -19.73 30.24
CA ASN A 31 -1.83 -20.22 30.54
C ASN A 31 -1.85 -20.68 32.00
N PHE A 32 -2.83 -20.19 32.74
CA PHE A 32 -3.03 -20.53 34.15
C PHE A 32 -4.27 -21.41 34.28
N ASN A 33 -4.10 -22.60 34.86
CA ASN A 33 -5.23 -23.46 35.18
C ASN A 33 -5.66 -23.22 36.63
N ILE A 34 -6.86 -22.66 36.84
CA ILE A 34 -7.36 -22.30 38.18
C ILE A 34 -7.50 -23.52 39.10
N ASP A 35 -7.90 -24.67 38.56
CA ASP A 35 -8.18 -25.86 39.36
C ASP A 35 -6.90 -26.54 39.87
N THR A 36 -5.86 -26.54 39.04
CA THR A 36 -4.60 -27.24 39.33
C THR A 36 -3.48 -26.33 39.83
N GLY A 37 -3.57 -25.02 39.58
CA GLY A 37 -2.56 -24.03 39.95
C GLY A 37 -1.27 -24.08 39.12
N TYR A 38 -1.21 -24.90 38.07
CA TYR A 38 -0.04 -25.00 37.19
C TYR A 38 -0.06 -23.99 36.05
N PHE A 39 1.13 -23.55 35.65
CA PHE A 39 1.36 -22.72 34.47
C PHE A 39 1.78 -23.59 33.29
N THR A 40 1.13 -23.40 32.16
CA THR A 40 1.45 -24.06 30.89
C THR A 40 1.74 -23.01 29.81
N GLU A 41 2.36 -23.44 28.71
CA GLU A 41 2.62 -22.59 27.53
C GLU A 41 3.35 -21.27 27.82
N LYS A 42 4.56 -21.36 28.39
CA LYS A 42 5.43 -20.19 28.56
C LYS A 42 5.74 -19.54 27.21
N ARG A 43 5.29 -18.31 27.02
CA ARG A 43 5.62 -17.46 25.87
C ARG A 43 6.26 -16.15 26.35
N LYS A 44 7.09 -15.55 25.48
CA LYS A 44 7.81 -14.29 25.72
C LYS A 44 7.50 -13.34 24.57
N VAL A 45 7.29 -12.06 24.86
CA VAL A 45 7.19 -10.95 23.90
C VAL A 45 7.96 -9.76 24.46
N THR A 46 8.57 -8.94 23.61
CA THR A 46 9.25 -7.71 24.05
C THR A 46 8.43 -6.50 23.64
N LEU A 47 7.95 -5.72 24.62
CA LEU A 47 7.06 -4.57 24.39
C LEU A 47 7.83 -3.26 24.26
N GLY A 48 8.86 -3.07 25.08
CA GLY A 48 9.64 -1.83 25.14
C GLY A 48 11.04 -2.08 25.69
N THR A 49 11.71 -1.01 26.10
CA THR A 49 13.02 -1.07 26.77
C THR A 49 12.94 -0.66 28.24
N GLN A 50 11.85 0.00 28.64
CA GLN A 50 11.60 0.45 30.01
C GLN A 50 10.76 -0.56 30.81
N PRO A 51 10.79 -0.49 32.15
CA PRO A 51 9.96 -1.32 33.02
C PRO A 51 8.46 -1.14 32.75
N THR A 52 7.78 -2.21 32.35
CA THR A 52 6.35 -2.16 32.00
C THR A 52 5.44 -2.37 33.21
N VAL A 53 4.41 -1.53 33.37
CA VAL A 53 3.34 -1.68 34.37
C VAL A 53 2.05 -2.16 33.72
N LEU A 54 1.47 -3.23 34.24
CA LEU A 54 0.26 -3.86 33.68
C LEU A 54 -0.99 -3.41 34.45
N ARG A 55 -2.03 -2.99 33.72
CA ARG A 55 -3.33 -2.59 34.30
C ARG A 55 -4.50 -3.16 33.51
N THR A 56 -5.47 -3.76 34.19
CA THR A 56 -6.72 -4.18 33.56
C THR A 56 -7.63 -2.98 33.32
N PHE A 57 -8.33 -3.00 32.19
CA PHE A 57 -9.43 -2.08 31.92
C PHE A 57 -10.51 -2.81 31.12
N ARG A 58 -11.71 -2.23 31.06
CA ARG A 58 -12.83 -2.80 30.31
C ARG A 58 -13.18 -1.87 29.16
N SER A 59 -13.35 -2.42 27.96
CA SER A 59 -13.85 -1.68 26.79
C SER A 59 -14.97 -2.49 26.15
N LEU A 60 -16.10 -1.86 25.82
CA LEU A 60 -17.23 -2.47 25.10
C LEU A 60 -17.59 -3.89 25.57
N SER A 61 -17.60 -4.09 26.89
CA SER A 61 -17.85 -5.36 27.63
C SER A 61 -16.71 -6.38 27.73
N THR A 62 -15.60 -6.24 26.99
CA THR A 62 -14.43 -7.12 27.07
C THR A 62 -13.38 -6.58 28.06
N THR A 63 -12.69 -7.48 28.76
CA THR A 63 -11.59 -7.14 29.66
C THR A 63 -10.29 -7.18 28.88
N ASN A 64 -9.55 -6.07 28.91
CA ASN A 64 -8.28 -5.89 28.23
C ASN A 64 -7.20 -5.49 29.24
N VAL A 65 -5.93 -5.63 28.88
CA VAL A 65 -4.80 -5.21 29.70
C VAL A 65 -4.00 -4.13 28.99
N PHE A 66 -3.68 -3.06 29.68
CA PHE A 66 -2.82 -1.99 29.21
C PHE A 66 -1.43 -2.16 29.82
N ALA A 67 -0.42 -2.21 28.96
CA ALA A 67 0.99 -2.23 29.29
C ALA A 67 1.54 -0.79 29.18
N CYS A 68 1.78 -0.17 30.33
CA CYS A 68 2.36 1.17 30.46
C CYS A 68 3.89 1.06 30.32
N SER A 69 4.48 1.69 29.31
CA SER A 69 5.92 1.70 29.03
C SER A 69 6.27 2.89 28.12
N ASP A 70 7.54 2.98 27.73
CA ASP A 70 8.07 3.73 26.58
C ASP A 70 7.45 3.32 25.22
N ARG A 71 6.85 2.13 25.16
CA ARG A 71 5.99 1.68 24.06
C ARG A 71 4.68 1.18 24.64
N PRO A 72 3.66 2.04 24.78
CA PRO A 72 2.40 1.64 25.39
C PRO A 72 1.66 0.64 24.50
N THR A 73 1.21 -0.48 25.07
CA THR A 73 0.58 -1.57 24.32
C THR A 73 -0.70 -2.04 25.00
N VAL A 74 -1.74 -2.29 24.22
CA VAL A 74 -2.96 -2.98 24.66
C VAL A 74 -2.85 -4.46 24.34
N ILE A 75 -3.06 -5.28 25.35
CA ILE A 75 -3.09 -6.73 25.30
C ILE A 75 -4.55 -7.17 25.42
N TYR A 76 -5.00 -7.91 24.42
CA TYR A 76 -6.35 -8.48 24.35
C TYR A 76 -6.30 -9.87 23.75
N SER A 77 -7.41 -10.60 23.75
CA SER A 77 -7.52 -11.87 23.03
C SER A 77 -8.45 -11.73 21.84
N SER A 78 -8.06 -12.37 20.74
CA SER A 78 -8.88 -12.56 19.55
C SER A 78 -8.63 -13.97 19.03
N ASN A 79 -9.69 -14.73 18.76
CA ASN A 79 -9.61 -16.13 18.32
C ASN A 79 -8.78 -17.02 19.28
N HIS A 80 -8.95 -16.83 20.59
CA HIS A 80 -8.23 -17.56 21.65
C HIS A 80 -6.71 -17.36 21.64
N LYS A 81 -6.23 -16.26 21.05
CA LYS A 81 -4.81 -15.89 20.98
C LYS A 81 -4.63 -14.46 21.49
N LEU A 82 -3.57 -14.25 22.29
CA LEU A 82 -3.21 -12.91 22.74
C LEU A 82 -2.69 -12.07 21.57
N VAL A 83 -3.22 -10.86 21.46
CA VAL A 83 -2.84 -9.84 20.49
C VAL A 83 -2.32 -8.62 21.24
N PHE A 84 -1.26 -8.03 20.70
CA PHE A 84 -0.56 -6.87 21.23
C PHE A 84 -0.74 -5.73 20.21
N SER A 85 -1.46 -4.68 20.58
CA SER A 85 -1.68 -3.50 19.73
C SER A 85 -1.03 -2.27 20.36
N ASN A 86 -0.15 -1.61 19.62
CA ASN A 86 0.51 -0.40 20.12
C ASN A 86 -0.45 0.77 20.14
N VAL A 87 -0.34 1.59 21.18
CA VAL A 87 -1.13 2.81 21.32
C VAL A 87 -0.32 3.97 20.74
N ASN A 88 -0.98 4.87 20.03
CA ASN A 88 -0.38 6.05 19.39
C ASN A 88 0.00 7.15 20.40
N LEU A 89 0.73 6.78 21.46
CA LEU A 89 1.28 7.67 22.48
C LEU A 89 2.75 7.36 22.69
N LYS A 90 3.57 8.41 22.89
CA LYS A 90 5.02 8.25 23.05
C LYS A 90 5.41 7.44 24.29
N GLU A 91 4.74 7.70 25.41
CA GLU A 91 5.04 7.04 26.68
C GLU A 91 3.83 7.17 27.60
N VAL A 92 3.58 6.13 28.40
CA VAL A 92 2.57 6.12 29.45
C VAL A 92 3.20 5.45 30.66
N ASN A 93 3.31 6.18 31.78
CA ASN A 93 3.89 5.68 33.02
C ASN A 93 2.83 4.98 33.87
N HIS A 94 1.64 5.57 33.93
CA HIS A 94 0.51 5.03 34.68
C HIS A 94 -0.79 5.19 33.91
N MET A 95 -1.68 4.22 34.09
CA MET A 95 -3.01 4.20 33.51
C MET A 95 -4.02 3.71 34.56
N CYS A 96 -5.21 4.29 34.56
CA CYS A 96 -6.36 3.71 35.24
C CYS A 96 -7.66 3.91 34.43
N PRO A 97 -8.62 2.97 34.53
CA PRO A 97 -9.95 3.19 34.00
C PRO A 97 -10.65 4.29 34.81
N LEU A 98 -11.34 5.20 34.10
CA LEU A 98 -12.08 6.31 34.66
C LEU A 98 -13.49 6.30 34.07
N ASN A 99 -14.48 6.01 34.91
CA ASN A 99 -15.88 6.08 34.52
C ASN A 99 -16.58 7.11 35.41
N SER A 100 -16.68 8.34 34.91
CA SER A 100 -17.32 9.45 35.61
C SER A 100 -18.47 10.01 34.78
N GLU A 101 -19.35 10.81 35.38
CA GLU A 101 -20.48 11.41 34.66
C GLU A 101 -20.05 12.29 33.48
N GLY A 102 -18.95 13.04 33.63
CA GLY A 102 -18.40 13.88 32.55
C GLY A 102 -17.51 13.13 31.56
N TYR A 103 -17.03 11.94 31.92
CA TYR A 103 -16.13 11.11 31.12
C TYR A 103 -16.55 9.63 31.29
N PRO A 104 -17.64 9.23 30.62
CA PRO A 104 -18.08 7.83 30.66
C PRO A 104 -17.08 6.95 29.91
N ASP A 105 -16.88 5.72 30.38
CA ASP A 105 -16.05 4.68 29.75
C ASP A 105 -14.66 5.17 29.25
N SER A 106 -14.05 6.07 30.03
CA SER A 106 -12.79 6.72 29.68
C SER A 106 -11.60 6.10 30.42
N LEU A 107 -10.39 6.51 30.02
CA LEU A 107 -9.12 6.13 30.61
C LEU A 107 -8.38 7.39 31.05
N ALA A 108 -7.74 7.35 32.21
CA ALA A 108 -6.79 8.37 32.64
C ALA A 108 -5.37 7.86 32.46
N LEU A 109 -4.56 8.62 31.72
CA LEU A 109 -3.21 8.28 31.30
C LEU A 109 -2.26 9.36 31.82
N ALA A 110 -1.19 8.96 32.51
CA ALA A 110 -0.19 9.87 33.05
C ALA A 110 1.20 9.55 32.50
N ASN A 111 1.92 10.59 32.07
CA ASN A 111 3.36 10.57 31.80
C ASN A 111 4.06 11.57 32.74
N ASP A 112 5.35 11.82 32.56
CA ASP A 112 6.14 12.70 33.44
C ASP A 112 5.69 14.19 33.41
N GLY A 113 4.97 14.63 32.38
CA GLY A 113 4.60 16.03 32.19
C GLY A 113 3.10 16.34 32.22
N THR A 114 2.25 15.37 31.90
CA THR A 114 0.82 15.60 31.63
C THR A 114 -0.05 14.43 32.10
N LEU A 115 -1.26 14.75 32.58
CA LEU A 115 -2.35 13.82 32.79
C LEU A 115 -3.41 14.04 31.69
N THR A 116 -3.70 13.00 30.92
CA THR A 116 -4.67 13.03 29.82
C THR A 116 -5.83 12.10 30.13
N ILE A 117 -7.06 12.54 29.87
CA ILE A 117 -8.27 11.71 29.98
C ILE A 117 -8.89 11.59 28.59
N GLY A 118 -9.22 10.37 28.18
CA GLY A 118 -9.85 10.12 26.88
C GLY A 118 -10.40 8.71 26.76
N THR A 119 -11.19 8.49 25.73
CA THR A 119 -11.67 7.16 25.35
C THR A 119 -10.63 6.46 24.50
N ILE A 120 -10.67 5.13 24.47
CA ILE A 120 -9.87 4.33 23.54
C ILE A 120 -10.72 3.96 22.34
N ASP A 121 -10.15 4.06 21.14
CA ASP A 121 -10.77 3.53 19.92
C ASP A 121 -10.87 2.01 19.98
N GLU A 122 -11.58 1.40 19.03
CA GLU A 122 -11.62 -0.06 18.92
C GLU A 122 -10.20 -0.63 18.83
N ILE A 123 -9.93 -1.64 19.66
CA ILE A 123 -8.61 -2.24 19.79
C ILE A 123 -8.38 -3.14 18.55
N GLN A 124 -7.69 -2.60 17.57
CA GLN A 124 -7.34 -3.28 16.32
C GLN A 124 -5.83 -3.15 16.06
N LYS A 125 -5.26 -4.02 15.22
CA LYS A 125 -3.85 -3.90 14.78
C LYS A 125 -3.63 -2.67 13.90
N LEU A 126 -4.59 -2.37 13.02
CA LEU A 126 -4.63 -1.19 12.17
C LEU A 126 -5.98 -0.50 12.39
N HIS A 127 -5.96 0.81 12.64
CA HIS A 127 -7.17 1.60 12.77
C HIS A 127 -7.66 2.04 11.38
N ILE A 128 -8.88 1.65 11.01
CA ILE A 128 -9.49 2.00 9.72
C ILE A 128 -10.60 3.02 9.94
N ARG A 129 -10.44 4.22 9.37
CA ARG A 129 -11.48 5.26 9.32
C ARG A 129 -12.17 5.25 7.95
N THR A 130 -13.44 4.84 7.91
CA THR A 130 -14.23 4.82 6.67
C THR A 130 -14.97 6.14 6.45
N ILE A 131 -14.90 6.65 5.22
CA ILE A 131 -15.58 7.90 4.81
C ILE A 131 -16.47 7.59 3.62
N PRO A 132 -17.81 7.56 3.81
CA PRO A 132 -18.72 7.16 2.76
C PRO A 132 -18.88 8.26 1.70
N LEU A 133 -18.49 7.98 0.46
CA LEU A 133 -18.68 8.92 -0.66
C LEU A 133 -20.03 8.77 -1.35
N GLY A 134 -20.72 7.63 -1.22
CA GLY A 134 -21.96 7.37 -1.97
C GLY A 134 -21.76 7.21 -3.49
N GLU A 135 -20.53 7.17 -3.98
CA GLU A 135 -20.14 7.00 -5.38
C GLU A 135 -18.77 6.32 -5.46
N SER A 136 -18.33 5.91 -6.65
CA SER A 136 -17.16 5.06 -6.86
C SER A 136 -15.88 5.91 -6.98
N PRO A 137 -14.94 5.89 -6.01
CA PRO A 137 -13.64 6.52 -6.17
C PRO A 137 -12.76 5.74 -7.16
N ARG A 138 -11.94 6.44 -7.96
CA ARG A 138 -11.06 5.84 -8.98
C ARG A 138 -9.58 6.14 -8.75
N ARG A 139 -9.24 7.36 -8.33
CA ARG A 139 -7.86 7.84 -8.08
C ARG A 139 -7.85 8.82 -6.93
N ILE A 140 -6.72 8.89 -6.22
CA ILE A 140 -6.49 9.83 -5.11
C ILE A 140 -5.09 10.43 -5.23
N ALA A 141 -4.96 11.72 -4.92
CA ALA A 141 -3.69 12.42 -4.79
C ALA A 141 -3.74 13.39 -3.61
N TYR A 142 -2.68 13.41 -2.80
CA TYR A 142 -2.54 14.37 -1.71
C TYR A 142 -1.80 15.62 -2.19
N GLN A 143 -2.24 16.80 -1.74
CA GLN A 143 -1.56 18.07 -1.98
C GLN A 143 -1.23 18.73 -0.64
N GLU A 144 0.06 18.74 -0.30
CA GLU A 144 0.54 19.25 0.98
C GLU A 144 0.34 20.77 1.11
N SER A 145 0.53 21.54 0.05
CA SER A 145 0.41 23.01 0.13
C SER A 145 -0.99 23.50 0.48
N SER A 146 -2.03 22.78 0.07
CA SER A 146 -3.43 23.06 0.37
C SER A 146 -3.98 22.20 1.51
N GLN A 147 -3.24 21.18 1.97
CA GLN A 147 -3.68 20.21 2.98
C GLN A 147 -5.01 19.54 2.57
N THR A 148 -5.14 19.22 1.28
CA THR A 148 -6.34 18.57 0.71
C THR A 148 -6.01 17.31 -0.09
N PHE A 149 -6.98 16.43 -0.20
CA PHE A 149 -6.99 15.30 -1.11
C PHE A 149 -7.78 15.64 -2.38
N GLY A 150 -7.19 15.40 -3.54
CA GLY A 150 -7.90 15.31 -4.81
C GLY A 150 -8.36 13.87 -5.03
N VAL A 151 -9.64 13.65 -5.33
CA VAL A 151 -10.20 12.32 -5.58
C VAL A 151 -10.99 12.35 -6.89
N ILE A 152 -10.63 11.49 -7.85
CA ILE A 152 -11.50 11.22 -9.00
C ILE A 152 -12.61 10.29 -8.52
N SER A 153 -13.86 10.68 -8.76
CA SER A 153 -15.04 9.86 -8.51
C SER A 153 -15.86 9.64 -9.79
N MET A 154 -16.66 8.58 -9.77
CA MET A 154 -17.64 8.24 -10.81
C MET A 154 -18.97 7.89 -10.13
N ARG A 155 -20.04 8.52 -10.61
CA ARG A 155 -21.42 8.18 -10.25
C ARG A 155 -22.22 7.75 -11.48
N MET A 156 -23.32 7.05 -11.24
CA MET A 156 -24.27 6.64 -12.26
C MET A 156 -25.50 7.56 -12.22
N ASP A 157 -25.72 8.29 -13.31
CA ASP A 157 -26.91 9.11 -13.53
C ASP A 157 -27.84 8.40 -14.52
N LEU A 158 -29.15 8.54 -14.33
CA LEU A 158 -30.15 8.00 -15.26
C LEU A 158 -30.54 9.07 -16.27
N GLN A 159 -30.57 8.70 -17.54
CA GLN A 159 -31.06 9.56 -18.61
C GLN A 159 -32.59 9.53 -18.65
N ASP A 160 -33.23 10.61 -18.17
CA ASP A 160 -34.66 10.83 -18.31
C ASP A 160 -34.97 11.75 -19.51
N SER A 161 -36.27 11.87 -19.83
CA SER A 161 -36.77 12.85 -20.81
C SER A 161 -36.40 14.31 -20.51
N ASN A 162 -36.06 14.61 -19.24
CA ASN A 162 -35.69 15.94 -18.77
C ASN A 162 -34.16 16.14 -18.64
N GLY A 163 -33.34 15.12 -18.93
CA GLY A 163 -31.89 15.16 -18.77
C GLY A 163 -31.35 14.10 -17.82
N LEU A 164 -30.09 14.25 -17.42
CA LEU A 164 -29.39 13.36 -16.50
C LEU A 164 -29.80 13.66 -15.05
N ASN A 165 -30.35 12.67 -14.36
CA ASN A 165 -30.73 12.76 -12.97
C ASN A 165 -29.88 11.81 -12.12
N PRO A 166 -29.24 12.29 -11.03
CA PRO A 166 -28.52 11.43 -10.11
C PRO A 166 -29.45 10.39 -9.46
N THR A 167 -29.00 9.14 -9.43
CA THR A 167 -29.74 8.03 -8.82
C THR A 167 -29.85 8.14 -7.30
N ARG A 168 -28.86 8.77 -6.66
CA ARG A 168 -28.80 8.97 -5.21
C ARG A 168 -27.91 10.17 -4.82
N PRO A 169 -28.09 10.72 -3.61
CA PRO A 169 -27.10 11.56 -2.95
C PRO A 169 -25.70 10.95 -2.94
N SER A 170 -24.70 11.76 -3.30
CA SER A 170 -23.29 11.37 -3.32
C SER A 170 -22.37 12.56 -3.03
N ALA A 171 -21.09 12.28 -2.83
CA ALA A 171 -20.05 13.27 -2.55
C ALA A 171 -19.99 14.37 -3.62
N SER A 172 -20.07 14.02 -4.91
CA SER A 172 -20.08 15.02 -5.99
C SER A 172 -21.31 15.92 -6.00
N THR A 173 -22.46 15.44 -5.50
CA THR A 173 -23.73 16.21 -5.48
C THR A 173 -23.93 17.03 -4.20
N HIS A 174 -23.17 16.74 -3.14
CA HIS A 174 -23.27 17.41 -1.82
C HIS A 174 -22.04 18.28 -1.48
N ALA A 175 -21.16 18.53 -2.45
CA ALA A 175 -19.99 19.36 -2.24
C ALA A 175 -20.36 20.80 -1.89
N ALA A 176 -19.56 21.44 -1.02
CA ALA A 176 -19.81 22.82 -0.60
C ALA A 176 -19.79 23.81 -1.78
N MET A 177 -18.91 23.56 -2.76
CA MET A 177 -18.91 24.24 -4.06
C MET A 177 -18.97 23.24 -5.20
N MET A 178 -19.68 23.60 -6.26
CA MET A 178 -19.80 22.80 -7.47
C MET A 178 -19.44 23.64 -8.69
N SER A 179 -18.64 23.08 -9.59
CA SER A 179 -18.40 23.64 -10.92
C SER A 179 -18.44 22.54 -11.97
N SER A 180 -18.60 22.93 -13.23
CA SER A 180 -18.65 21.99 -14.35
C SER A 180 -17.85 22.52 -15.52
N SER A 181 -17.22 21.63 -16.27
CA SER A 181 -16.57 22.01 -17.53
C SER A 181 -17.60 22.47 -18.58
N SER A 182 -17.29 23.57 -19.28
CA SER A 182 -18.11 24.07 -20.39
C SER A 182 -17.63 23.49 -21.72
N SER A 183 -18.54 23.04 -22.59
CA SER A 183 -18.24 22.44 -23.91
C SER A 183 -17.58 23.39 -24.93
N GLY A 184 -17.21 24.61 -24.53
CA GLY A 184 -16.75 25.66 -25.42
C GLY A 184 -15.25 25.60 -25.68
N LYS A 185 -14.81 24.66 -26.55
CA LYS A 185 -13.62 24.76 -27.44
C LYS A 185 -13.22 23.43 -28.08
N VAL A 186 -13.69 22.29 -27.57
CA VAL A 186 -13.46 20.99 -28.21
C VAL A 186 -14.34 20.92 -29.45
N THR A 187 -13.73 20.89 -30.63
CA THR A 187 -14.42 20.62 -31.90
C THR A 187 -15.04 19.23 -31.79
N MET A 188 -16.30 19.16 -31.36
CA MET A 188 -17.12 17.97 -31.56
C MET A 188 -17.18 17.78 -33.07
N GLY A 189 -16.33 16.88 -33.58
CA GLY A 189 -16.56 16.30 -34.90
C GLY A 189 -18.02 15.83 -34.92
N THR A 190 -18.70 16.01 -36.04
CA THR A 190 -20.08 15.58 -36.26
C THR A 190 -20.20 14.05 -36.23
N SER A 191 -19.90 13.43 -35.09
CA SER A 191 -20.46 12.15 -34.69
C SER A 191 -21.82 12.48 -34.09
N THR A 192 -22.86 11.94 -34.71
CA THR A 192 -24.20 11.84 -34.15
C THR A 192 -24.07 11.44 -32.69
N MET A 193 -24.47 12.30 -31.75
CA MET A 193 -24.71 11.86 -30.37
C MET A 193 -25.63 10.65 -30.50
N GLY A 194 -25.13 9.46 -30.12
CA GLY A 194 -25.94 8.25 -30.11
C GLY A 194 -27.26 8.57 -29.41
N GLU A 195 -28.37 8.08 -29.97
CA GLU A 195 -29.69 8.24 -29.38
C GLU A 195 -29.70 7.60 -27.98
N HIS A 196 -29.34 8.37 -26.95
CA HIS A 196 -29.51 7.94 -25.57
C HIS A 196 -31.01 7.74 -25.35
N SER A 197 -31.39 6.50 -25.13
CA SER A 197 -32.77 6.14 -24.88
C SER A 197 -33.12 6.51 -23.44
N ALA A 198 -34.36 6.92 -23.20
CA ALA A 198 -34.81 7.18 -21.84
C ALA A 198 -34.68 5.89 -21.00
N GLY A 199 -33.93 5.97 -19.90
CA GLY A 199 -33.57 4.84 -19.04
C GLY A 199 -32.12 4.37 -19.13
N ASP A 200 -31.31 4.94 -20.02
CA ASP A 200 -29.88 4.60 -20.10
C ASP A 200 -29.14 5.10 -18.85
N GLU A 201 -28.26 4.26 -18.30
CA GLU A 201 -27.33 4.65 -17.24
C GLU A 201 -26.06 5.27 -17.84
N VAL A 202 -25.71 6.47 -17.36
CA VAL A 202 -24.56 7.23 -17.84
C VAL A 202 -23.58 7.47 -16.71
N GLU A 203 -22.31 7.13 -16.95
CA GLU A 203 -21.21 7.43 -16.04
C GLU A 203 -20.87 8.92 -16.06
N VAL A 204 -20.90 9.54 -14.88
CA VAL A 204 -20.48 10.94 -14.70
C VAL A 204 -19.28 10.99 -13.79
N HIS A 205 -18.15 11.45 -14.34
CA HIS A 205 -16.90 11.62 -13.61
C HIS A 205 -16.77 13.03 -13.01
N SER A 206 -16.19 13.11 -11.82
CA SER A 206 -15.92 14.37 -11.11
C SER A 206 -14.56 14.34 -10.41
N LEU A 207 -13.94 15.51 -10.28
CA LEU A 207 -12.80 15.73 -9.38
C LEU A 207 -13.32 16.35 -8.08
N LEU A 208 -13.15 15.63 -6.98
CA LEU A 208 -13.49 16.07 -5.63
C LEU A 208 -12.25 16.61 -4.93
N ILE A 209 -12.37 17.74 -4.26
CA ILE A 209 -11.37 18.26 -3.32
C ILE A 209 -11.91 18.05 -1.90
N ILE A 210 -11.16 17.31 -1.10
CA ILE A 210 -11.54 16.87 0.24
C ILE A 210 -10.53 17.41 1.26
N ASP A 211 -11.01 18.00 2.35
CA ASP A 211 -10.16 18.50 3.44
C ASP A 211 -9.45 17.35 4.18
N GLN A 212 -8.18 17.50 4.55
CA GLN A 212 -7.46 16.39 5.18
C GLN A 212 -7.90 16.07 6.62
N HIS A 213 -8.49 17.03 7.35
CA HIS A 213 -8.77 16.87 8.78
C HIS A 213 -10.20 16.39 8.99
N THR A 214 -11.13 17.09 8.36
CA THR A 214 -12.59 16.88 8.45
C THR A 214 -13.06 15.84 7.45
N PHE A 215 -12.37 15.72 6.30
CA PHE A 215 -12.79 14.93 5.14
C PHE A 215 -14.12 15.37 4.52
N GLU A 216 -14.49 16.63 4.73
CA GLU A 216 -15.61 17.23 4.02
C GLU A 216 -15.22 17.53 2.57
N VAL A 217 -16.21 17.41 1.66
CA VAL A 217 -16.03 17.69 0.23
C VAL A 217 -16.14 19.19 0.01
N LEU A 218 -14.99 19.85 -0.13
CA LEU A 218 -14.89 21.30 -0.30
C LEU A 218 -15.38 21.74 -1.68
N HIS A 219 -14.96 21.03 -2.73
CA HIS A 219 -15.29 21.39 -4.11
C HIS A 219 -15.49 20.13 -4.96
N SER A 220 -16.55 20.08 -5.77
CA SER A 220 -16.73 19.08 -6.83
C SER A 220 -16.70 19.73 -8.22
N HIS A 221 -15.80 19.28 -9.08
CA HIS A 221 -15.74 19.70 -10.48
C HIS A 221 -16.19 18.57 -11.40
N GLN A 222 -17.34 18.73 -12.03
CA GLN A 222 -17.90 17.77 -12.97
C GLN A 222 -17.29 17.92 -14.37
N LEU A 223 -16.87 16.79 -14.95
CA LEU A 223 -16.29 16.72 -16.29
C LEU A 223 -17.36 16.72 -17.39
N MET A 224 -16.93 16.68 -18.66
CA MET A 224 -17.85 16.70 -19.80
C MET A 224 -18.66 15.39 -19.88
N PRO A 225 -19.84 15.39 -20.53
CA PRO A 225 -20.54 14.15 -20.84
C PRO A 225 -19.63 13.19 -21.62
N ASN A 226 -19.71 11.90 -21.28
CA ASN A 226 -18.87 10.83 -21.88
C ASN A 226 -17.36 11.02 -21.67
N GLU A 227 -16.95 11.88 -20.73
CA GLU A 227 -15.55 12.07 -20.37
C GLU A 227 -15.20 11.30 -19.09
N PHE A 228 -14.25 10.38 -19.23
CA PHE A 228 -13.80 9.50 -18.17
C PHE A 228 -12.47 10.02 -17.64
N ALA A 229 -12.40 10.30 -16.35
CA ALA A 229 -11.15 10.63 -15.69
C ALA A 229 -10.38 9.36 -15.31
N THR A 230 -9.18 9.22 -15.85
CA THR A 230 -8.37 7.99 -15.81
C THR A 230 -7.16 8.12 -14.89
N SER A 231 -6.58 9.32 -14.79
CA SER A 231 -5.38 9.59 -14.01
C SER A 231 -5.44 10.92 -13.26
N LEU A 232 -4.79 10.97 -12.10
CA LEU A 232 -4.70 12.16 -11.25
C LEU A 232 -3.34 12.19 -10.56
N ILE A 233 -2.70 13.36 -10.59
CA ILE A 233 -1.53 13.67 -9.76
C ILE A 233 -1.65 15.06 -9.14
N SER A 234 -0.95 15.28 -8.03
CA SER A 234 -0.67 16.61 -7.50
C SER A 234 0.83 16.86 -7.65
N ALA A 235 1.20 17.89 -8.40
CA ALA A 235 2.60 18.16 -8.71
C ALA A 235 2.86 19.64 -8.94
N ARG A 236 4.12 20.03 -8.75
CA ARG A 236 4.69 21.29 -9.23
C ARG A 236 5.34 21.04 -10.58
N LEU A 237 5.14 21.95 -11.53
CA LEU A 237 5.70 21.83 -12.88
C LEU A 237 6.61 23.03 -13.21
N GLY A 238 7.74 22.73 -13.85
CA GLY A 238 8.78 23.68 -14.23
C GLY A 238 9.25 24.52 -13.05
N GLU A 239 9.47 25.81 -13.30
CA GLU A 239 9.85 26.78 -12.28
C GLU A 239 8.64 27.39 -11.54
N ASP A 240 7.41 27.08 -11.95
CA ASP A 240 6.20 27.67 -11.37
C ASP A 240 6.05 27.24 -9.91
N PRO A 241 5.98 28.15 -8.91
CA PRO A 241 5.87 27.77 -7.50
C PRO A 241 4.52 27.14 -7.12
N CYS A 242 3.51 27.22 -7.98
CA CYS A 242 2.18 26.72 -7.69
C CYS A 242 2.13 25.18 -7.77
N ASN A 243 1.35 24.57 -6.88
CA ASN A 243 1.02 23.15 -6.96
C ASN A 243 -0.31 22.98 -7.70
N TYR A 244 -0.36 22.04 -8.63
CA TYR A 244 -1.53 21.82 -9.45
C TYR A 244 -2.07 20.40 -9.28
N TYR A 245 -3.39 20.27 -9.35
CA TYR A 245 -4.05 18.98 -9.60
C TYR A 245 -4.15 18.78 -11.10
N ILE A 246 -3.53 17.71 -11.61
CA ILE A 246 -3.47 17.42 -13.04
C ILE A 246 -4.28 16.15 -13.29
N VAL A 247 -5.31 16.27 -14.13
CA VAL A 247 -6.24 15.19 -14.45
C VAL A 247 -6.05 14.78 -15.90
N GLY A 248 -5.82 13.50 -16.14
CA GLY A 248 -5.88 12.90 -17.46
C GLY A 248 -7.25 12.28 -17.71
N THR A 249 -7.81 12.53 -18.90
CA THR A 249 -9.13 12.06 -19.28
C THR A 249 -9.13 11.34 -20.64
N ALA A 250 -10.23 10.67 -20.91
CA ALA A 250 -10.55 10.03 -22.18
C ALA A 250 -12.02 10.31 -22.53
N LEU A 251 -12.31 10.60 -23.80
CA LEU A 251 -13.68 10.63 -24.32
C LEU A 251 -14.05 9.22 -24.77
N VAL A 252 -15.02 8.62 -24.09
CA VAL A 252 -15.42 7.22 -24.30
C VAL A 252 -16.74 7.19 -25.04
N HIS A 253 -16.73 6.60 -26.22
CA HIS A 253 -17.92 6.39 -27.03
C HIS A 253 -18.16 4.88 -27.17
N PRO A 254 -19.40 4.37 -26.93
CA PRO A 254 -19.68 2.94 -27.03
C PRO A 254 -19.40 2.31 -28.40
N GLU A 255 -19.41 3.12 -29.46
CA GLU A 255 -19.11 2.68 -30.83
C GLU A 255 -17.61 2.49 -31.10
N GLU A 256 -16.74 3.01 -30.24
CA GLU A 256 -15.29 2.94 -30.42
C GLU A 256 -14.67 1.83 -29.55
N ALA A 257 -13.84 1.00 -30.17
CA ALA A 257 -13.09 -0.04 -29.44
C ALA A 257 -12.03 0.55 -28.49
N GLU A 258 -11.46 1.70 -28.85
CA GLU A 258 -10.49 2.43 -28.05
C GLU A 258 -10.76 3.94 -28.13
N PRO A 259 -10.57 4.69 -27.03
CA PRO A 259 -10.72 6.14 -27.04
C PRO A 259 -9.72 6.78 -28.01
N LYS A 260 -10.22 7.60 -28.95
CA LYS A 260 -9.38 8.35 -29.89
C LYS A 260 -9.11 9.78 -29.45
N GLN A 261 -9.85 10.28 -28.47
CA GLN A 261 -9.79 11.64 -27.97
C GLN A 261 -9.74 11.64 -26.44
N GLY A 262 -9.09 12.65 -25.88
CA GLY A 262 -8.99 12.89 -24.45
C GLY A 262 -8.31 14.22 -24.21
N ARG A 263 -8.14 14.59 -22.94
CA ARG A 263 -7.40 15.80 -22.56
C ARG A 263 -6.66 15.65 -21.25
N ILE A 264 -5.67 16.51 -21.06
CA ILE A 264 -4.99 16.71 -19.80
C ILE A 264 -5.42 18.09 -19.29
N VAL A 265 -6.07 18.13 -18.14
CA VAL A 265 -6.62 19.36 -17.54
C VAL A 265 -5.86 19.67 -16.26
N ILE A 266 -5.38 20.90 -16.14
CA ILE A 266 -4.60 21.37 -14.99
C ILE A 266 -5.45 22.32 -14.18
N PHE A 267 -5.66 21.97 -12.91
CA PHE A 267 -6.42 22.74 -11.95
C PHE A 267 -5.53 23.30 -10.85
N HIS A 268 -5.86 24.51 -10.41
CA HIS A 268 -5.30 25.14 -9.23
C HIS A 268 -6.39 25.33 -8.19
N PHE A 269 -6.19 24.75 -7.01
CA PHE A 269 -7.10 24.94 -5.88
C PHE A 269 -6.64 26.12 -5.05
N HIS A 270 -7.44 27.18 -5.00
CA HIS A 270 -7.14 28.40 -4.26
C HIS A 270 -8.40 28.98 -3.63
N GLU A 271 -8.31 29.40 -2.37
CA GLU A 271 -9.42 30.02 -1.62
C GLU A 271 -10.73 29.20 -1.67
N GLY A 272 -10.64 27.88 -1.55
CA GLY A 272 -11.80 26.99 -1.56
C GLY A 272 -12.41 26.76 -2.95
N LYS A 273 -11.78 27.25 -4.03
CA LYS A 273 -12.25 27.09 -5.40
C LYS A 273 -11.23 26.40 -6.28
N LEU A 274 -11.72 25.46 -7.08
CA LEU A 274 -10.94 24.82 -8.12
C LEU A 274 -11.04 25.61 -9.43
N ASN A 275 -9.93 26.18 -9.89
CA ASN A 275 -9.82 26.94 -11.13
C ASN A 275 -9.06 26.14 -12.19
N GLN A 276 -9.60 26.03 -13.39
CA GLN A 276 -8.88 25.44 -14.53
C GLN A 276 -7.85 26.45 -15.05
N ILE A 277 -6.57 26.05 -15.08
CA ILE A 277 -5.45 26.89 -15.50
C ILE A 277 -5.06 26.60 -16.94
N ALA A 278 -4.98 25.32 -17.31
CA ALA A 278 -4.55 24.90 -18.63
C ALA A 278 -5.27 23.63 -19.07
N GLU A 279 -5.30 23.43 -20.38
CA GLU A 279 -5.90 22.27 -21.02
C GLU A 279 -5.07 21.88 -22.23
N LYS A 280 -4.80 20.59 -22.37
CA LYS A 280 -4.10 20.02 -23.52
C LYS A 280 -4.91 18.88 -24.12
N GLU A 281 -5.38 19.07 -25.35
CA GLU A 281 -6.02 17.99 -26.11
C GLU A 281 -5.00 16.92 -26.51
N ILE A 282 -5.41 15.66 -26.38
CA ILE A 282 -4.61 14.48 -26.70
C ILE A 282 -5.42 13.50 -27.58
N LYS A 283 -4.71 12.72 -28.38
CA LYS A 283 -5.29 11.71 -29.27
C LYS A 283 -5.27 10.35 -28.59
N GLY A 284 -6.15 10.13 -27.63
CA GLY A 284 -6.27 8.89 -26.88
C GLY A 284 -6.63 9.11 -25.42
N ALA A 285 -6.59 8.04 -24.63
CA ALA A 285 -6.81 8.07 -23.19
C ALA A 285 -5.50 8.30 -22.42
N ALA A 286 -5.48 9.25 -21.48
CA ALA A 286 -4.35 9.46 -20.58
C ALA A 286 -4.38 8.46 -19.40
N TYR A 287 -3.87 7.24 -19.58
CA TYR A 287 -3.98 6.17 -18.58
C TYR A 287 -3.25 6.48 -17.27
N THR A 288 -2.02 6.96 -17.34
CA THR A 288 -1.21 7.34 -16.18
C THR A 288 -0.49 8.66 -16.43
N LEU A 289 -0.41 9.48 -15.38
CA LEU A 289 0.39 10.70 -15.31
C LEU A 289 1.40 10.57 -14.18
N VAL A 290 2.61 11.09 -14.39
CA VAL A 290 3.67 11.11 -13.39
C VAL A 290 4.45 12.41 -13.50
N GLU A 291 4.82 12.99 -12.37
CA GLU A 291 5.78 14.09 -12.33
C GLU A 291 7.20 13.54 -12.60
N PHE A 292 7.92 14.21 -13.49
CA PHE A 292 9.23 13.77 -13.94
C PHE A 292 10.18 14.95 -14.10
N ASN A 293 11.01 15.20 -13.10
CA ASN A 293 12.04 16.25 -13.11
C ASN A 293 11.49 17.64 -13.48
N GLY A 294 10.34 18.02 -12.88
CA GLY A 294 9.62 19.26 -13.18
C GLY A 294 8.80 19.23 -14.48
N LYS A 295 8.80 18.12 -15.21
CA LYS A 295 8.01 17.91 -16.42
C LYS A 295 6.84 16.96 -16.13
N LEU A 296 5.91 16.87 -17.08
CA LEU A 296 4.77 15.96 -16.98
C LEU A 296 4.96 14.79 -17.94
N LEU A 297 5.16 13.60 -17.38
CA LEU A 297 5.18 12.35 -18.14
C LEU A 297 3.76 11.77 -18.20
N ALA A 298 3.31 11.40 -19.39
CA ALA A 298 1.97 10.85 -19.61
C ALA A 298 2.00 9.62 -20.51
N SER A 299 1.22 8.59 -20.16
CA SER A 299 0.92 7.48 -21.07
C SER A 299 -0.41 7.71 -21.77
N ILE A 300 -0.40 7.67 -23.10
CA ILE A 300 -1.55 7.94 -23.97
C ILE A 300 -1.64 6.83 -25.00
N ASN A 301 -2.58 5.89 -24.81
CA ASN A 301 -2.71 4.66 -25.61
C ASN A 301 -1.36 3.93 -25.76
N SER A 302 -0.87 3.75 -26.99
CA SER A 302 0.40 3.11 -27.31
C SER A 302 1.63 4.02 -27.13
N THR A 303 1.45 5.26 -26.65
CA THR A 303 2.50 6.28 -26.62
C THR A 303 2.83 6.74 -25.21
N VAL A 304 4.12 6.88 -24.91
CA VAL A 304 4.61 7.57 -23.71
C VAL A 304 5.13 8.93 -24.14
N ARG A 305 4.65 10.00 -23.52
CA ARG A 305 4.94 11.39 -23.93
C ARG A 305 5.44 12.21 -22.76
N LEU A 306 6.47 13.02 -23.01
CA LEU A 306 6.96 14.01 -22.05
C LEU A 306 6.48 15.40 -22.46
N PHE A 307 5.90 16.11 -21.50
CA PHE A 307 5.43 17.48 -21.68
C PHE A 307 6.23 18.44 -20.80
N GLU A 308 6.73 19.50 -21.40
CA GLU A 308 7.33 20.63 -20.72
C GLU A 308 6.24 21.64 -20.35
N TRP A 309 6.35 22.22 -19.14
CA TRP A 309 5.49 23.29 -18.68
C TRP A 309 6.10 24.65 -19.02
N THR A 310 5.42 25.42 -19.87
CA THR A 310 5.91 26.70 -20.35
C THR A 310 5.59 27.85 -19.38
N THR A 311 6.29 28.98 -19.52
CA THR A 311 6.00 30.22 -18.78
C THR A 311 4.60 30.77 -19.05
N ASP A 312 4.04 30.46 -20.21
CA ASP A 312 2.67 30.84 -20.61
C ASP A 312 1.61 29.91 -20.01
N LYS A 313 2.02 28.97 -19.13
CA LYS A 313 1.17 27.98 -18.48
C LYS A 313 0.49 27.04 -19.48
N GLU A 314 1.27 26.51 -20.42
CA GLU A 314 0.81 25.50 -21.37
C GLU A 314 1.70 24.26 -21.37
N LEU A 315 1.13 23.11 -21.74
CA LEU A 315 1.87 21.86 -21.93
C LEU A 315 2.39 21.77 -23.37
N ARG A 316 3.71 21.82 -23.53
CA ARG A 316 4.39 21.63 -24.81
C ARG A 316 4.98 20.23 -24.88
N LEU A 317 4.72 19.53 -25.98
CA LEU A 317 5.29 18.20 -26.21
C LEU A 317 6.79 18.31 -26.49
N GLU A 318 7.57 17.55 -25.75
CA GLU A 318 9.03 17.50 -25.89
C GLU A 318 9.46 16.23 -26.63
N CYS A 319 9.13 15.05 -26.09
CA CYS A 319 9.54 13.77 -26.67
C CYS A 319 8.45 12.70 -26.56
N ASN A 320 8.61 11.64 -27.36
CA ASN A 320 7.63 10.57 -27.50
C ASN A 320 8.33 9.23 -27.64
N TYR A 321 7.68 8.18 -27.15
CA TYR A 321 8.03 6.79 -27.35
C TYR A 321 6.78 6.02 -27.80
N PHE A 322 6.92 5.13 -28.79
CA PHE A 322 5.79 4.50 -29.50
C PHE A 322 5.79 2.96 -29.44
N ASN A 323 6.79 2.33 -28.82
CA ASN A 323 6.98 0.88 -28.89
C ASN A 323 6.30 0.13 -27.72
N SER A 324 5.06 0.54 -27.42
CA SER A 324 4.11 -0.08 -26.50
C SER A 324 2.84 -0.42 -27.26
N ILE A 325 2.13 -1.48 -26.86
CA ILE A 325 0.78 -1.76 -27.36
C ILE A 325 -0.19 -0.81 -26.66
N VAL A 326 -0.24 -0.87 -25.33
CA VAL A 326 -0.98 0.09 -24.51
C VAL A 326 -0.20 0.32 -23.22
N ALA A 327 0.34 1.52 -23.05
CA ALA A 327 1.09 1.90 -21.85
C ALA A 327 0.12 2.29 -20.73
N LEU A 328 -0.15 1.36 -19.83
CA LEU A 328 -1.12 1.55 -18.74
C LEU A 328 -0.49 2.14 -17.49
N TYR A 329 0.74 1.74 -17.15
CA TYR A 329 1.39 2.10 -15.90
C TYR A 329 2.72 2.79 -16.17
N LEU A 330 3.03 3.81 -15.36
CA LEU A 330 4.30 4.53 -15.41
C LEU A 330 4.84 4.70 -14.00
N LYS A 331 6.14 4.51 -13.84
CA LYS A 331 6.91 4.82 -12.63
C LYS A 331 8.22 5.49 -13.01
N THR A 332 8.71 6.36 -12.14
CA THR A 332 9.89 7.19 -12.40
C THR A 332 10.87 7.08 -11.24
N LYS A 333 12.16 7.06 -11.56
CA LYS A 333 13.25 7.14 -10.57
C LYS A 333 14.45 7.82 -11.22
N GLY A 334 14.76 9.05 -10.79
CA GLY A 334 15.76 9.88 -11.48
C GLY A 334 15.37 10.06 -12.95
N ASP A 335 16.26 9.68 -13.86
CA ASP A 335 16.00 9.73 -15.32
C ASP A 335 15.41 8.43 -15.89
N PHE A 336 15.24 7.39 -15.06
CA PHE A 336 14.62 6.14 -15.47
C PHE A 336 13.10 6.21 -15.42
N ILE A 337 12.48 5.61 -16.43
CA ILE A 337 11.04 5.48 -16.57
C ILE A 337 10.73 4.00 -16.79
N LEU A 338 9.95 3.41 -15.89
CA LEU A 338 9.42 2.06 -16.02
C LEU A 338 8.01 2.13 -16.61
N VAL A 339 7.81 1.47 -17.75
CA VAL A 339 6.55 1.41 -18.47
C VAL A 339 5.96 0.02 -18.31
N GLY A 340 4.76 -0.07 -17.74
CA GLY A 340 3.96 -1.30 -17.71
C GLY A 340 2.96 -1.31 -18.85
N ASP A 341 3.11 -2.26 -19.77
CA ASP A 341 2.26 -2.46 -20.92
C ASP A 341 1.11 -3.43 -20.60
N LEU A 342 -0.04 -3.29 -21.28
CA LEU A 342 -1.18 -4.19 -21.16
C LEU A 342 -0.82 -5.66 -21.39
N MET A 343 0.06 -5.98 -22.35
CA MET A 343 0.41 -7.38 -22.66
C MET A 343 1.90 -7.61 -22.97
N ARG A 344 2.72 -6.55 -23.05
CA ARG A 344 4.18 -6.65 -23.27
C ARG A 344 4.99 -6.47 -21.99
N SER A 345 4.45 -6.91 -20.84
CA SER A 345 5.13 -6.83 -19.54
C SER A 345 5.70 -5.41 -19.29
N ILE A 346 6.98 -5.31 -18.91
CA ILE A 346 7.64 -4.07 -18.53
C ILE A 346 8.74 -3.65 -19.52
N THR A 347 8.89 -2.34 -19.72
CA THR A 347 9.96 -1.73 -20.51
C THR A 347 10.62 -0.61 -19.71
N LEU A 348 11.95 -0.60 -19.66
CA LEU A 348 12.76 0.43 -19.03
C LEU A 348 13.24 1.44 -20.06
N LEU A 349 12.85 2.69 -19.89
CA LEU A 349 13.30 3.83 -20.68
C LEU A 349 14.24 4.70 -19.85
N LEU A 350 15.20 5.32 -20.52
CA LEU A 350 16.05 6.38 -19.98
C LEU A 350 15.76 7.67 -20.74
N TYR A 351 15.50 8.74 -20.01
CA TYR A 351 15.46 10.07 -20.59
C TYR A 351 16.87 10.64 -20.70
N LYS A 352 17.23 11.16 -21.88
CA LYS A 352 18.50 11.84 -22.11
C LYS A 352 18.27 13.35 -22.16
N PRO A 353 18.53 14.12 -21.07
CA PRO A 353 18.19 15.54 -21.01
C PRO A 353 18.88 16.39 -22.07
N MET A 354 20.11 16.03 -22.46
CA MET A 354 20.88 16.76 -23.47
C MET A 354 20.32 16.57 -24.89
N GLU A 355 19.73 15.42 -25.17
CA GLU A 355 19.16 15.09 -26.48
C GLU A 355 17.66 15.42 -26.54
N GLY A 356 16.98 15.48 -25.40
CA GLY A 356 15.53 15.64 -25.33
C GLY A 356 14.80 14.42 -25.90
N THR A 357 15.34 13.22 -25.70
CA THR A 357 14.83 11.96 -26.27
C THR A 357 14.69 10.87 -25.22
N PHE A 358 13.88 9.86 -25.53
CA PHE A 358 13.83 8.61 -24.78
C PHE A 358 14.68 7.54 -25.47
N GLU A 359 15.45 6.82 -24.68
CA GLU A 359 16.19 5.64 -25.08
C GLU A 359 15.60 4.41 -24.38
N GLU A 360 15.31 3.36 -25.14
CA GLU A 360 14.93 2.07 -24.56
C GLU A 360 16.18 1.35 -24.09
N ILE A 361 16.31 1.17 -22.77
CA ILE A 361 17.46 0.52 -22.16
C ILE A 361 17.29 -0.99 -22.21
N ALA A 362 16.16 -1.47 -21.72
CA ALA A 362 15.88 -2.89 -21.65
C ALA A 362 14.37 -3.16 -21.60
N ARG A 363 13.97 -4.37 -21.98
CA ARG A 363 12.58 -4.82 -21.96
C ARG A 363 12.49 -6.28 -21.52
N ASP A 364 11.42 -6.61 -20.80
CA ASP A 364 11.03 -8.00 -20.60
C ASP A 364 10.27 -8.53 -21.83
N CYS A 365 10.79 -9.59 -22.44
CA CYS A 365 10.23 -10.18 -23.65
C CYS A 365 9.07 -11.15 -23.37
N ASN A 366 8.75 -11.43 -22.10
CA ASN A 366 7.63 -12.28 -21.74
C ASN A 366 6.28 -11.56 -21.92
N PRO A 367 5.24 -12.26 -22.42
CA PRO A 367 3.92 -11.68 -22.59
C PRO A 367 3.13 -11.72 -21.28
N ASN A 368 3.46 -10.83 -20.34
CA ASN A 368 2.74 -10.67 -19.07
C ASN A 368 1.68 -9.57 -19.19
N TRP A 369 0.48 -9.86 -18.66
CA TRP A 369 -0.64 -8.92 -18.66
C TRP A 369 -0.61 -8.06 -17.40
N THR A 370 0.11 -6.95 -17.46
CA THR A 370 0.46 -6.15 -16.30
C THR A 370 -0.76 -5.53 -15.62
N THR A 371 -0.77 -5.57 -14.29
CA THR A 371 -1.82 -4.95 -13.44
C THR A 371 -1.28 -3.83 -12.57
N ALA A 372 0.00 -3.90 -12.19
CA ALA A 372 0.71 -2.82 -11.53
C ALA A 372 2.23 -3.02 -11.68
N VAL A 373 3.01 -1.94 -11.62
CA VAL A 373 4.49 -1.97 -11.66
C VAL A 373 5.07 -1.04 -10.61
N GLU A 374 6.29 -1.33 -10.14
CA GLU A 374 7.05 -0.47 -9.25
C GLU A 374 8.56 -0.61 -9.49
N ILE A 375 9.30 0.48 -9.28
CA ILE A 375 10.76 0.46 -9.29
C ILE A 375 11.23 0.18 -7.85
N LEU A 376 11.93 -0.94 -7.62
CA LEU A 376 12.46 -1.27 -6.30
C LEU A 376 13.76 -0.49 -6.05
N ASP A 377 14.71 -0.65 -6.97
CA ASP A 377 15.99 0.07 -6.96
C ASP A 377 16.42 0.42 -8.40
N ASP A 378 17.70 0.71 -8.64
CA ASP A 378 18.18 1.13 -9.98
C ASP A 378 18.26 -0.04 -10.99
N ASP A 379 18.24 -1.27 -10.50
CA ASP A 379 18.48 -2.48 -11.29
C ASP A 379 17.31 -3.47 -11.21
N ASN A 380 16.47 -3.41 -10.18
CA ASN A 380 15.37 -4.33 -9.92
C ASN A 380 14.00 -3.65 -10.03
N PHE A 381 13.12 -4.28 -10.81
CA PHE A 381 11.77 -3.79 -11.10
C PHE A 381 10.74 -4.84 -10.71
N LEU A 382 9.66 -4.42 -10.04
CA LEU A 382 8.57 -5.28 -9.61
C LEU A 382 7.38 -5.13 -10.56
N GLY A 383 6.80 -6.26 -10.97
CA GLY A 383 5.57 -6.33 -11.74
C GLY A 383 4.55 -7.24 -11.07
N ALA A 384 3.27 -6.90 -11.25
CA ALA A 384 2.14 -7.76 -10.97
C ALA A 384 1.36 -8.00 -12.27
N GLU A 385 0.77 -9.19 -12.41
CA GLU A 385 -0.01 -9.55 -13.61
C GLU A 385 -1.40 -10.12 -13.29
N ASN A 386 -2.22 -10.29 -14.33
CA ASN A 386 -3.63 -10.68 -14.23
C ASN A 386 -3.85 -12.12 -13.70
N SER A 387 -2.85 -12.99 -13.79
CA SER A 387 -2.88 -14.36 -13.26
C SER A 387 -2.56 -14.42 -11.75
N PHE A 388 -2.65 -13.28 -11.06
CA PHE A 388 -2.40 -13.13 -9.61
C PHE A 388 -0.94 -13.42 -9.20
N ASN A 389 0.01 -13.24 -10.12
CA ASN A 389 1.43 -13.42 -9.88
C ASN A 389 2.15 -12.08 -9.69
N LEU A 390 3.24 -12.14 -8.93
CA LEU A 390 4.30 -11.15 -8.88
C LEU A 390 5.53 -11.68 -9.59
N PHE A 391 6.27 -10.78 -10.23
CA PHE A 391 7.57 -11.08 -10.81
C PHE A 391 8.52 -9.90 -10.59
N THR A 392 9.81 -10.19 -10.51
CA THR A 392 10.85 -9.15 -10.49
C THR A 392 11.77 -9.33 -11.68
N CYS A 393 11.99 -8.27 -12.44
CA CYS A 393 13.00 -8.27 -13.47
C CYS A 393 14.23 -7.48 -13.05
N GLN A 394 15.39 -7.97 -13.45
CA GLN A 394 16.68 -7.35 -13.20
C GLN A 394 17.34 -6.92 -14.51
N LYS A 395 17.94 -5.73 -14.48
CA LYS A 395 18.77 -5.20 -15.57
C LYS A 395 20.19 -5.77 -15.45
N ASP A 396 20.64 -6.52 -16.46
CA ASP A 396 22.02 -7.00 -16.54
C ASP A 396 22.93 -5.96 -17.19
N SER A 397 23.42 -5.00 -16.39
CA SER A 397 24.38 -4.00 -16.87
C SER A 397 25.80 -4.54 -17.05
N ALA A 398 26.10 -5.72 -16.50
CA ALA A 398 27.44 -6.30 -16.50
C ALA A 398 27.69 -7.18 -17.73
N SER A 399 26.65 -7.58 -18.47
CA SER A 399 26.81 -8.37 -19.68
C SER A 399 27.68 -7.67 -20.71
N THR A 400 28.47 -8.47 -21.43
CA THR A 400 29.39 -8.00 -22.47
C THR A 400 28.69 -7.81 -23.82
N THR A 401 27.49 -8.38 -24.02
CA THR A 401 26.73 -8.25 -25.26
C THR A 401 25.67 -7.16 -25.16
N ASP A 402 25.40 -6.43 -26.26
CA ASP A 402 24.33 -5.43 -26.30
C ASP A 402 22.94 -6.06 -26.19
N GLU A 403 22.76 -7.27 -26.73
CA GLU A 403 21.49 -8.00 -26.72
C GLU A 403 21.06 -8.38 -25.30
N ASP A 404 21.99 -8.90 -24.49
CA ASP A 404 21.69 -9.26 -23.10
C ASP A 404 21.38 -8.01 -22.26
N ARG A 405 22.08 -6.89 -22.50
CA ARG A 405 21.81 -5.62 -21.81
C ARG A 405 20.41 -5.07 -22.12
N GLN A 406 19.89 -5.36 -23.31
CA GLN A 406 18.55 -4.96 -23.74
C GLN A 406 17.44 -5.88 -23.22
N ASN A 407 17.79 -7.02 -22.60
CA ASN A 407 16.83 -7.99 -22.10
C ASN A 407 16.74 -7.96 -20.57
N LEU A 408 15.57 -7.61 -20.03
CA LEU A 408 15.32 -7.71 -18.60
C LEU A 408 15.08 -9.17 -18.23
N GLN A 409 15.88 -9.72 -17.32
CA GLN A 409 15.74 -11.11 -16.87
C GLN A 409 14.72 -11.19 -15.73
N GLU A 410 13.72 -12.06 -15.84
CA GLU A 410 12.83 -12.41 -14.72
C GLU A 410 13.63 -13.23 -13.69
N VAL A 411 14.07 -12.58 -12.60
CA VAL A 411 14.87 -13.20 -11.53
C VAL A 411 14.05 -13.61 -10.31
N GLY A 412 12.78 -13.22 -10.27
CA GLY A 412 11.87 -13.61 -9.20
C GLY A 412 10.46 -13.81 -9.72
N MET A 413 9.79 -14.82 -9.18
CA MET A 413 8.48 -15.28 -9.59
C MET A 413 7.72 -15.80 -8.37
N PHE A 414 6.48 -15.33 -8.17
CA PHE A 414 5.69 -15.67 -6.99
C PHE A 414 4.19 -15.60 -7.27
N HIS A 415 3.45 -16.66 -6.96
CA HIS A 415 1.99 -16.60 -6.99
C HIS A 415 1.43 -16.00 -5.69
N LEU A 416 0.91 -14.77 -5.80
CA LEU A 416 0.34 -14.05 -4.67
C LEU A 416 -1.06 -14.57 -4.34
N GLY A 417 -1.86 -14.87 -5.36
CA GLY A 417 -3.28 -15.25 -5.22
C GLY A 417 -4.23 -14.05 -5.09
N GLU A 418 -3.71 -12.84 -5.28
CA GLU A 418 -4.46 -11.58 -5.20
C GLU A 418 -4.24 -10.71 -6.44
N PHE A 419 -5.25 -9.93 -6.81
CA PHE A 419 -5.16 -8.99 -7.93
C PHE A 419 -4.68 -7.62 -7.44
N VAL A 420 -3.43 -7.27 -7.72
CA VAL A 420 -2.83 -6.00 -7.29
C VAL A 420 -3.27 -4.86 -8.21
N ASN A 421 -3.79 -3.77 -7.61
CA ASN A 421 -4.20 -2.57 -8.35
C ASN A 421 -3.19 -1.42 -8.26
N VAL A 422 -2.38 -1.37 -7.19
CA VAL A 422 -1.49 -0.24 -6.93
C VAL A 422 -0.28 -0.68 -6.12
N PHE A 423 0.88 -0.17 -6.51
CA PHE A 423 2.11 -0.16 -5.71
C PHE A 423 2.46 1.26 -5.31
N ARG A 424 2.93 1.46 -4.08
CA ARG A 424 3.48 2.72 -3.57
C ARG A 424 4.60 2.49 -2.58
N HIS A 425 5.69 3.24 -2.76
CA HIS A 425 6.73 3.38 -1.73
C HIS A 425 6.16 4.02 -0.47
N GLY A 426 6.50 3.46 0.69
CA GLY A 426 6.07 3.93 2.00
C GLY A 426 5.98 2.79 3.01
N SER A 427 5.91 3.14 4.29
CA SER A 427 5.71 2.20 5.40
C SER A 427 4.64 2.76 6.35
N LEU A 428 3.87 1.87 6.97
CA LEU A 428 2.88 2.23 7.99
C LEU A 428 3.48 2.28 9.41
N VAL A 429 4.72 1.80 9.57
CA VAL A 429 5.41 1.75 10.85
C VAL A 429 6.22 3.03 11.08
N MET A 430 6.22 3.53 12.31
CA MET A 430 7.10 4.65 12.68
C MET A 430 8.56 4.26 12.53
N GLN A 431 9.23 4.80 11.52
CA GLN A 431 10.67 4.63 11.35
C GLN A 431 11.41 5.50 12.36
N HIS A 432 11.90 4.90 13.44
CA HIS A 432 12.88 5.56 14.32
C HIS A 432 14.25 5.49 13.64
N SER A 433 14.71 6.63 13.12
CA SER A 433 16.03 6.77 12.51
C SER A 433 17.12 6.37 13.54
N GLY A 434 17.70 5.17 13.39
CA GLY A 434 18.74 4.64 14.27
C GLY A 434 18.44 3.28 14.94
N GLU A 435 17.22 2.75 14.83
CA GLU A 435 16.83 1.47 15.45
C GLU A 435 16.66 0.28 14.47
N THR A 436 17.06 0.41 13.20
CA THR A 436 16.94 -0.69 12.23
C THR A 436 17.94 -1.81 12.54
N SER A 437 17.53 -2.77 13.37
CA SER A 437 18.20 -4.06 13.54
C SER A 437 17.87 -5.04 12.41
N THR A 438 16.76 -4.81 11.67
CA THR A 438 16.34 -5.68 10.57
C THR A 438 17.13 -5.40 9.29
N PRO A 439 17.66 -6.45 8.64
CA PRO A 439 18.44 -6.32 7.40
C PRO A 439 17.53 -6.18 6.16
N THR A 440 16.41 -5.47 6.25
CA THR A 440 15.48 -5.27 5.12
C THR A 440 15.69 -3.88 4.51
N GLN A 441 15.67 -3.78 3.18
CA GLN A 441 15.85 -2.53 2.45
C GLN A 441 14.63 -2.23 1.59
N GLY A 442 14.24 -0.95 1.56
CA GLY A 442 13.06 -0.51 0.82
C GLY A 442 11.74 -0.99 1.43
N SER A 443 10.66 -0.31 1.07
CA SER A 443 9.32 -0.60 1.58
C SER A 443 8.30 -0.19 0.52
N VAL A 444 7.68 -1.17 -0.13
CA VAL A 444 6.65 -0.97 -1.15
C VAL A 444 5.36 -1.60 -0.68
N LEU A 445 4.36 -0.77 -0.39
CA LEU A 445 3.01 -1.20 -0.09
C LEU A 445 2.25 -1.51 -1.39
N TYR A 446 1.36 -2.49 -1.33
CA TYR A 446 0.44 -2.79 -2.40
C TYR A 446 -0.99 -2.97 -1.90
N GLY A 447 -1.96 -2.62 -2.75
CA GLY A 447 -3.39 -2.79 -2.49
C GLY A 447 -4.05 -3.69 -3.53
N THR A 448 -4.91 -4.61 -3.08
CA THR A 448 -5.57 -5.61 -3.93
C THR A 448 -7.06 -5.35 -4.13
N VAL A 449 -7.68 -6.04 -5.09
CA VAL A 449 -9.14 -5.98 -5.34
C VAL A 449 -9.95 -6.47 -4.13
N ASN A 450 -9.45 -7.48 -3.39
CA ASN A 450 -10.15 -8.02 -2.23
C ASN A 450 -10.01 -7.14 -0.96
N GLY A 451 -9.30 -6.01 -1.06
CA GLY A 451 -9.04 -5.10 0.06
C GLY A 451 -7.86 -5.50 0.93
N ALA A 452 -7.06 -6.50 0.51
CA ALA A 452 -5.81 -6.81 1.19
C ALA A 452 -4.78 -5.70 0.93
N VAL A 453 -4.01 -5.39 1.96
CA VAL A 453 -2.84 -4.49 1.89
C VAL A 453 -1.63 -5.31 2.29
N GLY A 454 -0.62 -5.36 1.44
CA GLY A 454 0.62 -6.07 1.74
C GLY A 454 1.85 -5.22 1.52
N LEU A 455 3.00 -5.78 1.90
CA LEU A 455 4.30 -5.13 1.84
C LEU A 455 5.29 -6.01 1.07
N VAL A 456 6.07 -5.39 0.21
CA VAL A 456 7.27 -5.96 -0.41
C VAL A 456 8.50 -5.21 0.10
N THR A 457 9.52 -5.96 0.51
CA THR A 457 10.81 -5.43 0.95
C THR A 457 11.95 -6.28 0.39
N GLN A 458 13.11 -5.67 0.17
CA GLN A 458 14.29 -6.35 -0.33
C GLN A 458 15.11 -6.91 0.82
N VAL A 459 15.64 -8.12 0.62
CA VAL A 459 16.48 -8.83 1.59
C VAL A 459 17.86 -9.13 0.99
N PRO A 460 18.96 -9.00 1.76
CA PRO A 460 20.28 -9.43 1.32
C PRO A 460 20.33 -10.93 1.01
N GLN A 461 21.20 -11.33 0.07
CA GLN A 461 21.31 -12.72 -0.40
C GLN A 461 21.55 -13.75 0.72
N GLU A 462 22.38 -13.40 1.71
CA GLU A 462 22.65 -14.28 2.86
C GLU A 462 21.39 -14.50 3.69
N PHE A 463 20.61 -13.44 3.90
CA PHE A 463 19.37 -13.48 4.65
C PHE A 463 18.25 -14.19 3.87
N TYR A 464 18.17 -13.98 2.55
CA TYR A 464 17.29 -14.74 1.67
C TYR A 464 17.54 -16.25 1.78
N SER A 465 18.81 -16.67 1.70
CA SER A 465 19.19 -18.08 1.80
C SER A 465 18.79 -18.69 3.15
N PHE A 466 18.95 -17.92 4.22
CA PHE A 466 18.52 -18.30 5.56
C PHE A 466 16.99 -18.45 5.67
N LEU A 467 16.23 -17.45 5.19
CA LEU A 467 14.77 -17.48 5.19
C LEU A 467 14.20 -18.58 4.29
N GLN A 468 14.84 -18.87 3.15
CA GLN A 468 14.43 -19.95 2.26
C GLN A 468 14.59 -21.34 2.91
N ASP A 469 15.65 -21.56 3.69
CA ASP A 469 15.81 -22.80 4.46
C ASP A 469 14.70 -22.91 5.54
N ILE A 470 14.40 -21.81 6.23
CA ILE A 470 13.29 -21.76 7.22
C ILE A 470 11.96 -22.05 6.54
N GLN A 471 11.65 -21.43 5.41
CA GLN A 471 10.43 -21.64 4.63
C GLN A 471 10.27 -23.12 4.25
N SER A 472 11.35 -23.74 3.75
CA SER A 472 11.38 -25.14 3.35
C SER A 472 11.14 -26.10 4.52
N ARG A 473 11.58 -25.73 5.73
CA ARG A 473 11.36 -26.50 6.97
C ARG A 473 9.94 -26.31 7.49
N LEU A 474 9.45 -25.08 7.51
CA LEU A 474 8.09 -24.73 7.93
C LEU A 474 7.04 -25.43 7.06
N ALA A 475 7.23 -25.45 5.75
CA ALA A 475 6.34 -26.14 4.81
C ALA A 475 6.19 -27.65 5.10
N LYS A 476 7.19 -28.28 5.73
CA LYS A 476 7.14 -29.71 6.14
C LYS A 476 6.47 -29.92 7.49
N VAL A 477 6.68 -28.99 8.43
CA VAL A 477 6.18 -29.08 9.82
C VAL A 477 4.70 -28.66 9.91
N ILE A 478 4.29 -27.68 9.11
CA ILE A 478 2.93 -27.14 9.10
C ILE A 478 2.02 -28.06 8.27
N LYS A 479 0.93 -28.50 8.89
CA LYS A 479 -0.10 -29.27 8.19
C LYS A 479 -0.99 -28.31 7.41
N SER A 480 -0.84 -28.31 6.09
CA SER A 480 -1.66 -27.49 5.19
C SER A 480 -3.13 -27.93 5.23
N VAL A 481 -4.04 -26.93 5.25
CA VAL A 481 -5.47 -27.15 5.12
C VAL A 481 -5.76 -27.67 3.70
N GLY A 482 -6.48 -28.79 3.59
CA GLY A 482 -6.72 -29.42 2.29
C GLY A 482 -5.53 -30.18 1.70
N LYS A 483 -4.41 -30.31 2.45
CA LYS A 483 -3.18 -30.98 2.00
C LYS A 483 -2.57 -30.39 0.71
N ILE A 484 -2.74 -29.10 0.49
CA ILE A 484 -2.13 -28.39 -0.64
C ILE A 484 -0.68 -28.09 -0.27
N GLU A 485 0.26 -28.44 -1.14
CA GLU A 485 1.67 -28.12 -0.93
C GLU A 485 1.90 -26.61 -1.08
N HIS A 486 2.63 -26.00 -0.14
CA HIS A 486 2.93 -24.56 -0.16
C HIS A 486 3.70 -24.16 -1.42
N SER A 487 4.68 -24.98 -1.83
CA SER A 487 5.42 -24.78 -3.07
C SER A 487 4.51 -24.75 -4.28
N PHE A 488 3.51 -25.64 -4.34
CA PHE A 488 2.53 -25.66 -5.43
C PHE A 488 1.65 -24.41 -5.43
N TRP A 489 1.20 -23.96 -4.25
CA TRP A 489 0.41 -22.73 -4.12
C TRP A 489 1.18 -21.48 -4.57
N ARG A 490 2.46 -21.38 -4.22
CA ARG A 490 3.30 -20.21 -4.56
C ARG A 490 4.00 -20.31 -5.92
N SER A 491 3.92 -21.45 -6.61
CA SER A 491 4.44 -21.61 -7.97
C SER A 491 3.80 -20.61 -8.92
N PHE A 492 4.63 -19.87 -9.65
CA PHE A 492 4.17 -18.94 -10.67
C PHE A 492 3.36 -19.69 -11.72
N HIS A 493 2.12 -19.26 -11.94
CA HIS A 493 1.20 -19.97 -12.80
C HIS A 493 0.46 -19.02 -13.74
N THR A 494 0.65 -19.23 -15.03
CA THR A 494 -0.12 -18.59 -16.11
C THR A 494 -0.70 -19.68 -17.02
N GLU A 495 -1.58 -19.28 -17.94
CA GLU A 495 -2.06 -20.20 -18.99
C GLU A 495 -0.92 -20.79 -19.85
N ARG A 496 0.24 -20.11 -19.91
CA ARG A 496 1.37 -20.48 -20.78
C ARG A 496 2.44 -21.29 -20.06
N LYS A 497 2.78 -20.90 -18.83
CA LYS A 497 3.89 -21.48 -18.08
C LYS A 497 3.53 -21.68 -16.62
N THR A 498 4.11 -22.72 -16.03
CA THR A 498 4.11 -22.94 -14.59
C THR A 498 5.56 -23.14 -14.16
N GLU A 499 6.06 -22.26 -13.30
CA GLU A 499 7.44 -22.23 -12.84
C GLU A 499 7.47 -22.23 -11.32
N ALA A 500 8.57 -22.70 -10.73
CA ALA A 500 8.71 -22.71 -9.28
C ALA A 500 8.84 -21.29 -8.74
N CYS A 501 8.43 -21.09 -7.48
CA CYS A 501 8.69 -19.83 -6.78
C CYS A 501 10.19 -19.61 -6.61
N GLU A 502 10.70 -18.51 -7.14
CA GLU A 502 12.11 -18.09 -7.04
C GLU A 502 12.19 -16.60 -6.70
N GLY A 503 13.24 -16.17 -5.98
CA GLY A 503 13.47 -14.76 -5.67
C GLY A 503 12.52 -14.11 -4.66
N PHE A 504 11.53 -14.86 -4.14
CA PHE A 504 10.55 -14.38 -3.17
C PHE A 504 10.49 -15.29 -1.92
N ILE A 505 10.26 -14.66 -0.77
CA ILE A 505 9.99 -15.32 0.51
C ILE A 505 8.58 -14.96 0.94
N ASP A 506 7.80 -15.97 1.32
CA ASP A 506 6.44 -15.80 1.84
C ASP A 506 6.48 -15.40 3.33
N GLY A 507 6.33 -14.10 3.59
CA GLY A 507 6.30 -13.54 4.94
C GLY A 507 5.21 -14.17 5.82
N ASP A 508 4.03 -14.46 5.26
CA ASP A 508 2.92 -15.05 6.01
C ASP A 508 3.28 -16.43 6.57
N LEU A 509 4.01 -17.23 5.78
CA LEU A 509 4.50 -18.54 6.22
C LEU A 509 5.59 -18.38 7.29
N ILE A 510 6.53 -17.46 7.12
CA ILE A 510 7.59 -17.22 8.10
C ILE A 510 6.99 -16.78 9.45
N GLU A 511 6.04 -15.86 9.45
CA GLU A 511 5.41 -15.36 10.68
C GLU A 511 4.60 -16.43 11.42
N SER A 512 4.02 -17.39 10.69
CA SER A 512 3.30 -18.51 11.28
C SER A 512 4.16 -19.36 12.23
N PHE A 513 5.50 -19.25 12.16
CA PHE A 513 6.40 -19.88 13.11
C PHE A 513 6.10 -19.46 14.56
N LEU A 514 5.78 -18.19 14.81
CA LEU A 514 5.47 -17.67 16.15
C LEU A 514 4.19 -18.29 16.74
N ASP A 515 3.37 -18.91 15.90
CA ASP A 515 2.10 -19.53 16.28
C ASP A 515 2.24 -21.01 16.61
N LEU A 516 3.38 -21.61 16.26
CA LEU A 516 3.66 -23.01 16.55
C LEU A 516 3.89 -23.26 18.04
N ASN A 517 3.67 -24.50 18.48
CA ASN A 517 4.07 -24.94 19.81
C ASN A 517 5.60 -25.11 19.87
N ARG A 518 6.16 -25.05 21.08
CA ARG A 518 7.61 -25.08 21.29
C ARG A 518 8.27 -26.37 20.77
N ASP A 519 7.54 -27.50 20.77
CA ASP A 519 8.02 -28.77 20.22
C ASP A 519 8.22 -28.70 18.70
N LYS A 520 7.25 -28.14 17.96
CA LYS A 520 7.38 -27.95 16.51
C LYS A 520 8.43 -26.88 16.18
N MET A 521 8.54 -25.83 17.00
CA MET A 521 9.62 -24.85 16.82
C MET A 521 11.00 -25.52 16.93
N GLN A 522 11.19 -26.42 17.89
CA GLN A 522 12.42 -27.20 18.00
C GLN A 522 12.65 -28.12 16.80
N GLU A 523 11.59 -28.74 16.27
CA GLU A 523 11.65 -29.55 15.05
C GLU A 523 12.11 -28.72 13.84
N THR A 524 11.58 -27.51 13.66
CA THR A 524 11.97 -26.59 12.58
C THR A 524 13.43 -26.18 12.70
N VAL A 525 13.90 -25.84 13.90
CA VAL A 525 15.26 -25.32 14.14
C VAL A 525 16.34 -26.40 14.08
N LYS A 526 15.97 -27.68 14.17
CA LYS A 526 16.94 -28.78 14.23
C LYS A 526 17.86 -28.81 13.00
N GLY A 527 19.15 -28.61 13.21
CA GLY A 527 20.16 -28.58 12.15
C GLY A 527 20.11 -27.31 11.28
N LEU A 528 19.46 -26.24 11.75
CA LEU A 528 19.58 -24.91 11.17
C LEU A 528 20.86 -24.25 11.68
N GLN A 529 21.62 -23.65 10.78
CA GLN A 529 22.83 -22.90 11.13
C GLN A 529 22.58 -21.42 10.95
N ILE A 530 23.03 -20.62 11.91
CA ILE A 530 22.98 -19.16 11.88
C ILE A 530 24.41 -18.60 11.98
N ASP A 531 24.69 -17.55 11.22
CA ASP A 531 25.91 -16.76 11.39
C ASP A 531 25.72 -15.84 12.60
N ASP A 532 26.67 -15.86 13.54
CA ASP A 532 26.63 -15.02 14.74
C ASP A 532 27.27 -13.63 14.53
N GLY A 533 27.60 -13.27 13.28
CA GLY A 533 28.27 -12.02 12.93
C GLY A 533 29.78 -12.07 13.14
N SER A 534 30.32 -13.20 13.61
CA SER A 534 31.76 -13.48 13.66
C SER A 534 32.27 -14.23 12.43
N GLY A 535 31.37 -14.60 11.50
CA GLY A 535 31.67 -15.44 10.34
C GLY A 535 31.74 -16.93 10.67
N MET A 536 31.40 -17.34 11.90
CA MET A 536 31.27 -18.74 12.30
C MET A 536 29.80 -19.16 12.36
N LYS A 537 29.48 -20.27 11.70
CA LYS A 537 28.14 -20.87 11.74
C LYS A 537 27.94 -21.65 13.04
N ARG A 538 26.98 -21.21 13.86
CA ARG A 538 26.52 -21.94 15.06
C ARG A 538 25.14 -22.56 14.81
N GLU A 539 24.79 -23.57 15.60
CA GLU A 539 23.41 -24.08 15.60
C GLU A 539 22.46 -23.00 16.13
N ALA A 540 21.39 -22.75 15.38
CA ALA A 540 20.36 -21.81 15.77
C ALA A 540 19.55 -22.39 16.95
N THR A 541 19.10 -21.53 17.85
CA THR A 541 18.13 -21.91 18.89
C THR A 541 16.73 -21.40 18.54
N VAL A 542 15.70 -21.95 19.20
CA VAL A 542 14.32 -21.46 19.05
C VAL A 542 14.23 -19.98 19.40
N ASP A 543 14.91 -19.55 20.46
CA ASP A 543 14.85 -18.18 20.92
C ASP A 543 15.58 -17.22 19.94
N ASP A 544 16.63 -17.68 19.23
CA ASP A 544 17.26 -16.90 18.16
C ASP A 544 16.27 -16.66 17.00
N LEU A 545 15.58 -17.72 16.55
CA LEU A 545 14.64 -17.61 15.43
C LEU A 545 13.39 -16.80 15.80
N VAL A 546 12.87 -16.96 17.02
CA VAL A 546 11.79 -16.11 17.55
C VAL A 546 12.19 -14.65 17.52
N LYS A 547 13.40 -14.31 17.97
CA LYS A 547 13.89 -12.93 17.95
C LYS A 547 13.94 -12.38 16.52
N THR A 548 14.52 -13.12 15.58
CA THR A 548 14.61 -12.69 14.17
C THR A 548 13.24 -12.45 13.54
N ILE A 549 12.28 -13.35 13.78
CA ILE A 549 10.93 -13.24 13.19
C ILE A 549 10.12 -12.14 13.90
N GLU A 550 10.26 -11.96 15.22
CA GLU A 550 9.68 -10.81 15.93
C GLU A 550 10.20 -9.49 15.36
N GLU A 551 11.49 -9.41 15.02
CA GLU A 551 12.04 -8.22 14.37
C GLU A 551 11.44 -8.01 12.98
N LEU A 552 11.24 -9.07 12.18
CA LEU A 552 10.57 -8.99 10.89
C LEU A 552 9.11 -8.55 10.99
N THR A 553 8.35 -9.03 11.98
CA THR A 553 6.93 -8.64 12.15
C THR A 553 6.74 -7.15 12.46
N ARG A 554 7.82 -6.44 12.81
CA ARG A 554 7.78 -4.99 13.08
C ARG A 554 7.87 -4.13 11.83
N ILE A 555 8.06 -4.71 10.64
CA ILE A 555 8.21 -3.91 9.41
C ILE A 555 6.87 -3.45 8.81
N HIS A 556 5.74 -4.02 9.26
CA HIS A 556 4.40 -3.74 8.73
C HIS A 556 3.33 -3.61 9.81
#